data_AF-A0A5D2GZG6-F1
#
_entry.id   AF-A0A5D2GZG6-F1
#
_cell.length_a   1.000
_cell.length_b   1.000
_cell.length_c   1.000
_cell.angle_alpha   90.00
_cell.angle_beta   90.00
_cell.angle_gamma   90.00
#
_symmetry.space_group_name_H-M   'P 1'
#
loop_
_entity.id
_entity.type
_entity.pdbx_description
1 polymer ?
#
loop_
_entity_poly.entity_id
_entity_poly.type
_entity_poly.pdbx_seq_one_letter_code
_entity_poly.pdbx_strand_id
1 'polypeptide(L)'
;MKAVKVCENSVLQIRFGVFKHSDWIGKPFGSIIFSNRGGFVYLLASIPELWTLVLSHRTQILYIADISFVIMYLEVVPGCLVLESGTGSGSLTTSFARAVTPTGHVYTFDFH
;
A
#
# COMPACT_ATOMS: atom_id res chain seq x y z
N MET A 1 -5.25 4.94 -9.54
CA MET A 1 -3.91 4.64 -9.00
C MET A 1 -3.61 3.16 -9.24
N LYS A 2 -2.35 2.74 -9.32
CA LYS A 2 -2.00 1.32 -9.49
C LYS A 2 -0.78 0.99 -8.65
N ALA A 3 -0.86 -0.06 -7.83
CA ALA A 3 0.33 -0.62 -7.20
C ALA A 3 1.16 -1.35 -8.26
N VAL A 4 2.47 -1.08 -8.26
CA VAL A 4 3.40 -1.67 -9.22
C VAL A 4 4.62 -2.17 -8.45
N LYS A 5 4.93 -3.46 -8.63
CA LYS A 5 6.22 -4.01 -8.21
C LYS A 5 7.29 -3.57 -9.20
N VAL A 6 8.25 -2.77 -8.73
CA VAL A 6 9.34 -2.24 -9.56
C VAL A 6 10.40 -3.33 -9.73
N CYS A 7 10.79 -3.59 -10.98
CA CYS A 7 11.76 -4.60 -11.40
C CYS A 7 12.48 -4.05 -12.64
N GLU A 8 13.80 -4.12 -12.71
CA GLU A 8 14.63 -3.43 -13.74
C GLU A 8 14.16 -3.65 -15.18
N ASN A 9 13.88 -4.90 -15.56
CA ASN A 9 13.48 -5.27 -16.93
C ASN A 9 11.96 -5.25 -17.17
N SER A 10 11.18 -4.68 -16.26
CA SER A 10 9.73 -4.62 -16.36
C SER A 10 9.22 -3.29 -16.89
N VAL A 11 8.02 -3.32 -17.46
CA VAL A 11 7.38 -2.17 -18.10
C VAL A 11 5.94 -2.07 -17.62
N LEU A 12 5.53 -0.85 -17.27
CA LEU A 12 4.14 -0.52 -17.02
C LEU A 12 3.52 0.06 -18.29
N GLN A 13 2.50 -0.63 -18.80
CA GLN A 13 1.68 -0.15 -19.91
C GLN A 13 0.29 0.25 -19.40
N ILE A 14 -0.09 1.50 -19.64
CA ILE A 14 -1.39 2.08 -19.27
C ILE A 14 -1.88 3.04 -20.37
N ARG A 15 -3.11 3.55 -20.25
CA ARG A 15 -3.71 4.48 -21.23
C ARG A 15 -2.84 5.72 -21.51
N PHE A 16 -2.08 6.18 -20.52
CA PHE A 16 -1.21 7.36 -20.62
C PHE A 16 0.16 7.06 -21.25
N GLY A 17 0.44 5.79 -21.58
CA GLY A 17 1.64 5.38 -22.31
C GLY A 17 2.38 4.20 -21.70
N VAL A 18 3.64 4.07 -22.10
CA VAL A 18 4.53 2.97 -21.74
C VAL A 18 5.67 3.54 -20.90
N PHE A 19 5.88 2.97 -19.72
CA PHE A 19 6.84 3.45 -18.74
C PHE A 19 7.76 2.31 -18.32
N LYS A 20 9.05 2.42 -18.61
CA LYS A 20 10.05 1.41 -18.21
C LYS A 20 10.40 1.60 -16.74
N HIS A 21 10.46 0.51 -15.98
CA HIS A 21 10.81 0.57 -14.56
C HIS A 21 12.26 0.99 -14.34
N SER A 22 13.16 0.72 -15.29
CA SER A 22 14.53 1.24 -15.33
C SER A 22 14.58 2.75 -15.11
N ASP A 23 13.59 3.49 -15.63
CA ASP A 23 13.55 4.95 -15.58
C ASP A 23 13.03 5.48 -14.24
N TRP A 24 12.59 4.58 -13.35
CA TRP A 24 12.04 4.88 -12.02
C TRP A 24 13.05 4.60 -10.92
N ILE A 25 13.89 3.57 -11.09
CA ILE A 25 14.88 3.15 -10.09
C ILE A 25 15.86 4.30 -9.84
N GLY A 26 16.09 4.60 -8.56
CA GLY A 26 16.95 5.72 -8.15
C GLY A 26 16.27 7.09 -8.14
N LYS A 27 15.05 7.23 -8.65
CA LYS A 27 14.29 8.49 -8.54
C LYS A 27 13.58 8.60 -7.20
N PRO A 28 13.49 9.81 -6.62
CA PRO A 28 12.75 10.02 -5.39
C PRO A 28 11.25 9.84 -5.62
N PHE A 29 10.53 9.39 -4.59
CA PHE A 29 9.06 9.45 -4.59
C PHE A 29 8.58 10.91 -4.73
N GLY A 30 7.45 11.10 -5.40
CA GLY A 30 6.94 12.39 -5.87
C GLY A 30 7.36 12.75 -7.30
N SER A 31 8.35 12.05 -7.87
CA SER A 31 8.83 12.32 -9.23
C SER A 31 7.75 12.10 -10.30
N ILE A 32 7.77 12.97 -11.31
CA ILE A 32 6.98 12.82 -12.54
C ILE A 32 7.80 12.02 -13.55
N ILE A 33 7.21 11.00 -14.14
CA ILE A 33 7.79 10.25 -15.25
C ILE A 33 6.96 10.50 -16.49
N PHE A 34 7.62 10.98 -17.54
CA PHE A 34 7.00 11.21 -18.84
C PHE A 34 7.10 9.95 -19.70
N SER A 35 6.05 9.71 -20.48
CA SER A 35 6.00 8.69 -21.53
C SER A 35 6.37 9.32 -22.87
N ASN A 36 6.90 8.50 -23.78
CA ASN A 36 7.24 8.92 -25.14
C ASN A 36 6.02 9.43 -25.94
N ARG A 37 4.79 9.15 -25.49
CA ARG A 37 3.53 9.61 -26.12
C ARG A 37 2.93 10.85 -25.44
N GLY A 38 3.70 11.58 -24.64
CA GLY A 38 3.28 12.85 -24.01
C GLY A 38 2.46 12.73 -22.72
N GLY A 39 2.10 11.52 -22.29
CA GLY A 39 1.47 11.29 -20.98
C GLY A 39 2.51 11.26 -19.84
N PHE A 40 2.04 11.34 -18.59
CA PHE A 40 2.91 11.27 -17.42
C PHE A 40 2.28 10.49 -16.26
N VAL A 41 3.10 10.06 -15.31
CA VAL A 41 2.70 9.44 -14.04
C VAL A 41 3.50 10.03 -12.87
N TYR A 42 2.91 10.02 -11.67
CA TYR A 42 3.62 10.31 -10.42
C TYR A 42 4.04 9.01 -9.74
N LEU A 43 5.28 8.95 -9.24
CA LEU A 43 5.77 7.84 -8.42
C LEU A 43 5.47 8.12 -6.95
N LEU A 44 4.45 7.50 -6.38
CA LEU A 44 4.10 7.69 -4.96
C LEU A 44 4.71 6.61 -4.09
N ALA A 45 5.11 6.97 -2.87
CA ALA A 45 5.52 6.00 -1.86
C ALA A 45 4.34 5.10 -1.45
N SER A 46 4.62 3.84 -1.14
CA SER A 46 3.59 2.94 -0.63
C SER A 46 3.30 3.27 0.83
N ILE A 47 2.07 3.70 1.10
CA ILE A 47 1.53 3.92 2.44
C ILE A 47 0.20 3.15 2.58
N PRO A 48 -0.19 2.71 3.79
CA PRO A 48 -1.43 1.97 4.02
C PRO A 48 -2.67 2.58 3.37
N GLU A 49 -2.84 3.91 3.41
CA GLU A 49 -3.99 4.60 2.81
C GLU A 49 -4.06 4.38 1.30
N LEU A 50 -2.91 4.50 0.61
CA LEU A 50 -2.83 4.28 -0.83
C LEU A 50 -2.95 2.79 -1.15
N TRP A 51 -2.38 1.91 -0.31
CA TRP A 51 -2.47 0.47 -0.45
C TRP A 51 -3.91 -0.02 -0.39
N THR A 52 -4.70 0.45 0.57
CA THR A 52 -6.15 0.17 0.70
C THR A 52 -6.93 0.44 -0.58
N LEU A 53 -6.54 1.45 -1.36
CA LEU A 53 -7.22 1.81 -2.62
C LEU A 53 -6.83 0.94 -3.82
N VAL A 54 -5.70 0.22 -3.76
CA VAL A 54 -5.12 -0.46 -4.93
C VAL A 54 -4.81 -1.94 -4.71
N LEU A 55 -4.92 -2.43 -3.48
CA LEU A 55 -4.71 -3.83 -3.16
C LEU A 55 -5.71 -4.71 -3.92
N SER A 56 -5.29 -5.94 -4.23
CA SER A 56 -6.19 -6.90 -4.86
C SER A 56 -7.16 -7.46 -3.82
N HIS A 57 -8.45 -7.22 -4.02
CA HIS A 57 -9.49 -7.72 -3.12
C HIS A 57 -9.64 -9.24 -3.27
N ARG A 58 -9.44 -9.95 -2.16
CA ARG A 58 -9.87 -11.35 -1.99
C ARG A 58 -11.14 -11.45 -1.15
N THR A 59 -11.40 -10.43 -0.34
CA THR A 59 -12.53 -10.29 0.57
C THR A 59 -13.04 -8.85 0.51
N GLN A 60 -14.18 -8.58 1.16
CA GLN A 60 -14.53 -7.22 1.52
C GLN A 60 -13.48 -6.67 2.51
N ILE A 61 -13.19 -5.36 2.43
CA ILE A 61 -12.17 -4.70 3.25
C ILE A 61 -12.74 -3.51 4.01
N LEU A 62 -12.05 -3.10 5.08
CA LEU A 62 -12.21 -1.79 5.68
C LEU A 62 -11.45 -0.72 4.88
N TYR A 63 -12.04 0.46 4.82
CA TYR A 63 -11.45 1.67 4.23
C TYR A 63 -10.96 2.62 5.33
N ILE A 64 -10.22 3.64 4.92
CA ILE A 64 -9.48 4.51 5.84
C ILE A 64 -10.34 5.19 6.91
N ALA A 65 -11.60 5.50 6.62
CA ALA A 65 -12.51 6.11 7.58
C ALA A 65 -12.78 5.18 8.78
N ASP A 66 -13.06 3.90 8.53
CA ASP A 66 -13.29 2.94 9.60
C ASP A 66 -11.98 2.52 10.28
N ILE A 67 -10.92 2.33 9.48
CA ILE A 67 -9.58 1.97 9.99
C ILE A 67 -9.07 3.02 10.97
N SER A 68 -9.25 4.32 10.68
CA SER A 68 -8.78 5.38 11.57
C SER A 68 -9.52 5.34 12.90
N PHE A 69 -10.84 5.10 12.90
CA PHE A 69 -11.60 4.90 14.12
C PHE A 69 -11.16 3.66 14.88
N VAL A 70 -10.94 2.52 14.22
CA VAL A 70 -10.47 1.29 14.87
C VAL A 70 -9.13 1.51 15.58
N ILE A 71 -8.15 2.11 14.89
CA ILE A 71 -6.84 2.40 15.47
C ILE A 71 -6.96 3.35 16.67
N MET A 72 -7.79 4.40 16.53
CA MET A 72 -8.00 5.39 17.58
C MET A 72 -8.68 4.79 18.82
N TYR A 73 -9.80 4.06 18.64
CA TYR A 73 -10.57 3.50 19.75
C TYR A 73 -9.86 2.35 20.46
N LEU A 74 -8.99 1.62 19.76
CA LEU A 74 -8.13 0.59 20.37
C LEU A 74 -6.82 1.16 20.94
N GLU A 75 -6.62 2.48 20.85
CA GLU A 75 -5.42 3.18 21.33
C GLU A 75 -4.12 2.54 20.82
N VAL A 76 -4.12 2.10 19.56
CA VAL A 76 -2.97 1.41 18.98
C VAL A 76 -1.85 2.43 18.74
N VAL A 77 -0.76 2.25 19.47
CA VAL A 77 0.44 3.08 19.43
C VAL A 77 1.68 2.24 19.11
N PRO A 78 2.82 2.87 18.76
CA PRO A 78 4.09 2.17 18.59
C PRO A 78 4.42 1.25 19.77
N GLY A 79 4.79 0.00 19.48
CA GLY A 79 5.10 -1.01 20.50
C GLY A 79 3.94 -1.91 20.90
N CYS A 80 2.70 -1.61 20.51
CA CYS A 80 1.56 -2.47 20.81
C CYS A 80 1.67 -3.86 20.17
N LEU A 81 1.17 -4.87 20.89
CA LEU A 81 0.86 -6.18 20.31
C LEU A 81 -0.62 -6.20 19.95
N VAL A 82 -0.93 -6.36 18.66
CA VAL A 82 -2.30 -6.39 18.15
C VAL A 82 -2.63 -7.79 17.70
N LEU A 83 -3.79 -8.29 18.13
CA LEU A 83 -4.38 -9.53 17.63
C LEU A 83 -5.46 -9.16 16.60
N GLU A 84 -5.35 -9.70 15.40
CA GLU A 84 -6.32 -9.52 14.31
C GLU A 84 -6.86 -10.87 13.85
N SER A 85 -8.17 -10.96 13.66
CA SER A 85 -8.82 -12.05 12.94
C SER A 85 -10.11 -11.53 12.33
N GLY A 86 -10.39 -11.67 11.03
CA GLY A 86 -9.59 -12.32 9.99
C GLY A 86 -8.62 -11.39 9.22
N THR A 87 -7.55 -11.93 8.64
CA THR A 87 -6.59 -11.17 7.81
C THR A 87 -7.24 -10.62 6.53
N GLY A 88 -8.08 -11.42 5.87
CA GLY A 88 -8.77 -11.07 4.63
C GLY A 88 -7.81 -10.61 3.53
N SER A 89 -8.08 -9.43 2.97
CA SER A 89 -7.20 -8.83 1.94
C SER A 89 -6.05 -7.98 2.53
N GLY A 90 -5.91 -7.92 3.86
CA GLY A 90 -4.79 -7.24 4.54
C GLY A 90 -4.88 -5.71 4.60
N SER A 91 -6.04 -5.10 4.32
CA SER A 91 -6.21 -3.63 4.37
C SER A 91 -6.00 -3.08 5.78
N LEU A 92 -6.68 -3.67 6.78
CA LEU A 92 -6.55 -3.28 8.18
C LEU A 92 -5.18 -3.69 8.73
N THR A 93 -4.74 -4.92 8.47
CA THR A 93 -3.42 -5.45 8.86
C THR A 93 -2.27 -4.50 8.51
N THR A 94 -2.27 -3.94 7.29
CA THR A 94 -1.19 -3.04 6.84
C THR A 94 -1.19 -1.73 7.64
N SER A 95 -2.37 -1.25 8.03
CA SER A 95 -2.52 -0.05 8.86
C SER A 95 -2.10 -0.29 10.30
N PHE A 96 -2.44 -1.45 10.88
CA PHE A 96 -1.92 -1.88 12.19
C PHE A 96 -0.41 -2.05 12.15
N ALA A 97 0.15 -2.70 11.13
CA ALA A 97 1.59 -2.91 11.02
C ALA A 97 2.37 -1.58 11.04
N ARG A 98 1.84 -0.53 10.39
CA ARG A 98 2.40 0.82 10.50
C ARG A 98 2.21 1.42 11.89
N ALA A 99 1.05 1.26 12.51
CA ALA A 99 0.76 1.85 13.82
C ALA A 99 1.64 1.28 14.95
N VAL A 100 1.96 -0.02 14.89
CA VAL A 100 2.72 -0.71 15.94
C VAL A 100 4.24 -0.61 15.77
N THR A 101 4.75 -0.21 14.60
CA THR A 101 6.19 -0.03 14.34
C THR A 101 6.81 0.99 15.32
N PRO A 102 8.08 0.87 15.74
CA PRO A 102 9.10 -0.09 15.29
C PRO A 102 9.20 -1.39 16.11
N THR A 103 8.62 -1.45 17.31
CA THR A 103 8.84 -2.56 18.25
C THR A 103 7.62 -3.45 18.49
N GLY A 104 6.45 -3.03 18.04
CA GLY A 104 5.22 -3.80 18.20
C GLY A 104 5.07 -4.89 17.15
N HIS A 105 3.96 -5.63 17.24
CA HIS A 105 3.71 -6.77 16.36
C HIS A 105 2.21 -6.96 16.13
N VAL A 106 1.85 -7.40 14.91
CA VAL A 106 0.47 -7.77 14.58
C VAL A 106 0.43 -9.28 14.38
N TYR A 107 -0.24 -9.99 15.29
CA TYR A 107 -0.57 -11.39 15.08
C TYR A 107 -1.93 -11.46 14.39
N THR A 108 -1.90 -11.78 13.10
CA THR A 108 -3.11 -11.90 12.29
C THR A 108 -3.36 -13.35 11.93
N PHE A 109 -4.64 -13.75 11.93
CA PHE A 109 -5.05 -15.12 11.64
C PHE A 109 -6.07 -15.13 10.51
N ASP A 110 -5.90 -16.06 9.59
CA ASP A 110 -6.89 -16.40 8.58
C ASP A 110 -6.98 -17.92 8.48
N PHE A 111 -8.18 -18.45 8.31
CA PHE A 111 -8.41 -19.89 8.24
C PHE A 111 -8.64 -20.38 6.80
N HIS A 112 -8.77 -19.45 5.85
CA HIS A 112 -9.03 -19.73 4.44
C HIS A 112 -7.75 -19.90 3.60
#